data_AF-A0A238JAD7-F1
#
_entry.id   AF-A0A238JAD7-F1
#
_cell.length_a   1.000
_cell.length_b   1.000
_cell.length_c   1.000
_cell.angle_alpha   90.00
_cell.angle_beta   90.00
_cell.angle_gamma   90.00
#
_symmetry.space_group_name_H-M   'P 1'
#
loop_
_entity.id
_entity.type
_entity.pdbx_description
1 polymer ?
#
loop_
_entity_poly.entity_id
_entity_poly.type
_entity_poly.pdbx_seq_one_letter_code
_entity_poly.pdbx_strand_id
1 'polypeptide(L)'
;MEPWDKLVTVAHGTAMIVVVDPRPDSPTFRQHWSGLIGDEPGKRARVVISKGLANAFYCLTEVDYINEVSETFVSQVRKGFAWNDPGLAINWPTETPTLSEADSNLPSLDALLASAG
;
A
#
# COMPACT_ATOMS: atom_id res chain seq x y z
N MET A 1 0.84 6.27 -4.70
CA MET A 1 1.99 6.32 -5.61
C MET A 1 2.94 7.35 -5.10
N GLU A 2 4.11 6.87 -4.70
CA GLU A 2 5.18 7.70 -4.17
C GLU A 2 6.38 7.61 -5.13
N PRO A 3 7.12 8.71 -5.32
CA PRO A 3 8.23 8.76 -6.27
C PRO A 3 9.52 8.12 -5.75
N TRP A 4 9.53 7.59 -4.53
CA TRP A 4 10.68 6.97 -3.87
C TRP A 4 10.47 5.48 -3.59
N ASP A 5 11.56 4.74 -3.39
CA ASP A 5 11.54 3.36 -2.93
C ASP A 5 11.27 3.30 -1.43
N LYS A 6 10.68 2.20 -0.97
CA LYS A 6 10.45 1.92 0.45
C LYS A 6 11.03 0.57 0.85
N LEU A 7 11.46 0.48 2.10
CA LEU A 7 11.67 -0.76 2.81
C LEU A 7 10.78 -0.76 4.05
N VAL A 8 9.78 -1.63 4.08
CA VAL A 8 8.79 -1.68 5.16
C VAL A 8 8.96 -2.93 6.00
N THR A 9 8.75 -2.78 7.31
CA THR A 9 8.76 -3.89 8.27
C THR A 9 7.83 -3.59 9.44
N VAL A 10 7.39 -4.62 10.14
CA VAL A 10 6.64 -4.51 11.40
C VAL A 10 7.56 -4.94 12.54
N ALA A 11 7.82 -4.05 13.49
CA ALA A 11 8.71 -4.30 14.62
C ALA A 11 8.00 -5.00 15.79
N HIS A 12 6.71 -4.71 15.97
CA HIS A 12 5.82 -5.30 16.95
C HIS A 12 4.43 -5.50 16.34
N GLY A 13 3.77 -6.62 16.65
CA GLY A 13 2.46 -6.98 16.12
C GLY A 13 2.49 -7.57 14.70
N THR A 14 1.32 -7.63 14.06
CA THR A 14 1.15 -8.22 12.72
C THR A 14 0.35 -7.31 11.80
N ALA A 15 0.84 -7.14 10.57
CA ALA A 15 0.13 -6.43 9.50
C ALA A 15 0.14 -7.22 8.19
N MET A 16 -0.93 -7.06 7.42
CA MET A 16 -0.98 -7.42 6.01
C MET A 16 -0.41 -6.27 5.20
N ILE A 17 0.61 -6.53 4.40
CA ILE A 17 1.14 -5.59 3.40
C ILE A 17 0.50 -5.89 2.06
N VAL A 18 0.09 -4.86 1.35
CA VAL A 18 -0.39 -4.95 -0.03
C VAL A 18 0.45 -4.03 -0.91
N VAL A 19 0.88 -4.55 -2.05
CA VAL A 19 1.61 -3.82 -3.08
C VAL A 19 0.85 -3.99 -4.38
N VAL A 20 0.49 -2.90 -5.03
CA VAL A 20 -0.26 -2.87 -6.29
C VAL A 20 0.61 -2.22 -7.35
N ASP A 21 0.51 -2.70 -8.58
CA ASP A 21 1.06 -2.03 -9.75
C ASP A 21 -0.01 -1.19 -10.47
N PRO A 22 -0.03 0.14 -10.27
CA PRO A 22 -1.03 1.01 -10.86
C PRO A 22 -0.62 1.58 -12.23
N ARG A 23 0.49 1.12 -12.82
CA ARG A 23 1.08 1.74 -14.01
C ARG A 23 0.47 1.15 -15.28
N PRO A 24 -0.24 1.92 -16.13
CA PRO A 24 -0.93 1.38 -17.30
C PRO A 24 -0.02 0.65 -18.31
N ASP A 25 1.21 1.12 -18.46
CA ASP A 25 2.19 0.54 -19.40
C ASP A 25 2.94 -0.67 -18.82
N SER A 26 2.65 -1.08 -17.59
CA SER A 26 3.34 -2.21 -16.93
C SER A 26 2.74 -3.56 -17.35
N PRO A 27 3.56 -4.60 -17.58
CA PRO A 27 3.06 -5.96 -17.83
C PRO A 27 2.28 -6.54 -16.63
N THR A 28 2.45 -5.99 -15.44
CA THR A 28 1.76 -6.39 -14.22
C THR A 28 0.69 -5.39 -13.78
N PHE A 29 0.23 -4.50 -14.68
CA PHE A 29 -0.81 -3.53 -14.37
C PHE A 29 -2.03 -4.18 -13.68
N ARG A 30 -2.48 -3.56 -12.57
CA ARG A 30 -3.54 -4.01 -11.65
C ARG A 30 -3.26 -5.29 -10.88
N GLN A 31 -2.16 -5.97 -11.14
CA GLN A 31 -1.76 -7.08 -10.28
C GLN A 31 -1.31 -6.54 -8.93
N HIS A 32 -1.53 -7.35 -7.92
CA HIS A 32 -1.11 -7.04 -6.57
C HIS A 32 -0.42 -8.25 -5.94
N TRP A 33 0.48 -7.96 -5.02
CA TRP A 33 1.01 -8.92 -4.08
C TRP A 33 0.51 -8.56 -2.68
N SER A 34 0.27 -9.57 -1.86
CA SER A 34 0.00 -9.36 -0.44
C SER A 34 0.68 -10.41 0.43
N GLY A 35 1.01 -10.03 1.66
CA GLY A 35 1.64 -10.91 2.63
C GLY A 35 1.52 -10.40 4.06
N LEU A 36 1.47 -11.34 5.02
CA LEU A 36 1.51 -11.02 6.44
C LEU A 36 2.96 -10.91 6.91
N ILE A 37 3.30 -9.80 7.54
CA ILE A 37 4.58 -9.61 8.23
C ILE A 37 4.34 -9.18 9.66
N GLY A 38 5.25 -9.53 10.56
CA GLY A 38 5.11 -9.25 11.98
C GLY A 38 6.32 -9.67 12.81
N ASP A 39 6.17 -9.60 14.12
CA ASP A 39 7.18 -10.03 15.09
C ASP A 39 7.06 -11.52 15.48
N GLU A 40 6.00 -12.19 15.06
CA GLU A 40 5.81 -13.63 15.25
C GLU A 40 6.92 -14.47 14.56
N PRO A 41 7.33 -15.60 15.17
CA PRO A 41 8.26 -16.53 14.54
C PRO A 41 7.79 -16.95 13.14
N GLY A 42 8.66 -16.82 12.14
CA GLY A 42 8.34 -17.16 10.74
C GLY A 42 7.57 -16.07 9.97
N LYS A 43 7.19 -14.97 10.61
CA LYS A 43 6.55 -13.80 9.96
C LYS A 43 7.43 -12.56 9.92
N ARG A 44 8.64 -12.63 10.49
CA ARG A 44 9.64 -11.57 10.41
C ARG A 44 10.18 -11.45 8.98
N ALA A 45 9.75 -10.41 8.29
CA ALA A 45 10.16 -10.11 6.93
C ALA A 45 10.18 -8.59 6.70
N ARG A 46 10.96 -8.19 5.69
CA ARG A 46 10.93 -6.83 5.15
C ARG A 46 10.43 -6.88 3.71
N VAL A 47 9.65 -5.88 3.30
CA VAL A 47 9.15 -5.77 1.93
C VAL A 47 9.78 -4.56 1.28
N VAL A 48 10.46 -4.77 0.15
CA VAL A 48 10.95 -3.68 -0.71
C VAL A 48 9.83 -3.30 -1.68
N ILE A 49 9.49 -2.02 -1.73
CA ILE A 49 8.48 -1.48 -2.63
C ILE A 49 9.17 -0.46 -3.52
N SER A 50 9.32 -0.80 -4.80
CA SER A 50 9.93 0.10 -5.76
C SER A 50 9.03 1.29 -6.07
N LYS A 51 9.64 2.44 -6.38
CA LYS A 51 8.97 3.66 -6.80
C LYS A 51 7.98 3.41 -7.94
N GLY A 52 6.87 4.13 -7.91
CA GLY A 52 5.77 3.96 -8.87
C GLY A 52 4.81 2.81 -8.54
N LEU A 53 5.15 1.90 -7.62
CA LEU A 53 4.16 1.00 -7.04
C LEU A 53 3.32 1.72 -5.98
N ALA A 54 2.09 1.24 -5.77
CA ALA A 54 1.27 1.65 -4.64
C ALA A 54 1.42 0.66 -3.49
N ASN A 55 1.36 1.16 -2.27
CA ASN A 55 1.45 0.35 -1.07
C ASN A 55 0.38 0.77 -0.07
N ALA A 56 -0.27 -0.22 0.52
CA ALA A 56 -1.19 -0.10 1.64
C ALA A 56 -0.88 -1.21 2.65
N PHE A 57 -1.35 -1.05 3.89
CA PHE A 57 -1.25 -2.09 4.91
C PHE A 57 -2.51 -2.11 5.78
N TYR A 58 -2.80 -3.27 6.34
CA TYR A 58 -3.86 -3.45 7.33
C TYR A 58 -3.27 -4.05 8.61
N CYS A 59 -3.52 -3.39 9.73
CA CYS A 59 -3.04 -3.85 11.04
C CYS A 59 -3.98 -4.93 11.57
N LEU A 60 -3.50 -6.16 11.74
CA LEU A 60 -4.29 -7.25 12.34
C LEU A 60 -4.29 -7.13 13.87
N THR A 61 -3.25 -6.50 14.43
CA THR A 61 -3.09 -6.18 15.84
C THR A 61 -2.71 -4.70 15.97
N GLU A 62 -2.43 -4.22 17.18
CA GLU A 62 -1.62 -3.01 17.32
C GLU A 62 -0.23 -3.27 16.73
N VAL A 63 0.30 -2.30 15.97
CA VAL A 63 1.56 -2.48 15.23
C VAL A 63 2.50 -1.30 15.37
N ASP A 64 3.79 -1.62 15.51
CA ASP A 64 4.87 -0.65 15.30
C ASP A 64 5.40 -0.83 13.87
N TYR A 65 4.93 0.04 12.97
CA TYR A 65 5.28 0.00 11.56
C TYR A 65 6.49 0.88 11.26
N ILE A 66 7.53 0.30 10.65
CA ILE A 66 8.73 1.01 10.22
C ILE A 66 8.70 1.13 8.70
N ASN A 67 8.83 2.37 8.21
CA ASN A 67 8.88 2.71 6.80
C ASN A 67 10.15 3.50 6.50
N GLU A 68 11.17 2.81 6.00
CA GLU A 68 12.39 3.44 5.51
C GLU A 68 12.19 3.85 4.05
N VAL A 69 12.62 5.07 3.67
CA VAL A 69 12.41 5.63 2.32
C VAL A 69 13.73 6.07 1.70
N SER A 70 13.85 5.94 0.37
CA SER A 70 15.09 6.30 -0.34
C SER A 70 15.29 7.81 -0.53
N GLU A 71 14.25 8.62 -0.31
CA GLU A 71 14.26 10.07 -0.50
C GLU A 71 13.55 10.79 0.64
N THR A 72 13.80 12.09 0.79
CA THR A 72 13.10 12.92 1.79
C THR A 72 11.61 12.97 1.49
N PHE A 73 10.80 12.75 2.53
CA PHE A 73 9.35 12.81 2.42
C PHE A 73 8.85 14.20 1.99
N VAL A 74 8.03 14.24 0.94
CA VAL A 74 7.34 15.46 0.47
C VAL A 74 5.84 15.17 0.37
N SER A 75 5.03 15.77 1.25
CA SER A 75 3.60 15.48 1.37
C SER A 75 2.78 15.79 0.12
N GLN A 76 3.15 16.84 -0.62
CA GLN A 76 2.42 17.35 -1.78
C GLN A 76 2.44 16.43 -3.02
N VAL A 77 3.25 15.37 -3.01
CA VAL A 77 3.47 14.50 -4.18
C VAL A 77 2.69 13.19 -4.11
N ARG A 78 1.98 12.92 -3.00
CA ARG A 78 1.26 11.65 -2.81
C ARG A 78 -0.05 11.64 -3.61
N LYS A 79 -0.12 10.75 -4.58
CA LYS A 79 -1.38 10.34 -5.24
C LYS A 79 -1.83 9.00 -4.70
N GLY A 80 -3.12 8.76 -4.53
CA GLY A 80 -3.66 7.50 -4.03
C GLY A 80 -4.95 7.13 -4.74
N PHE A 81 -5.39 5.89 -4.54
CA PHE A 81 -6.70 5.40 -4.97
C PHE A 81 -7.30 4.57 -3.84
N ALA A 82 -8.60 4.34 -3.90
CA ALA A 82 -9.38 3.65 -2.89
C ALA A 82 -8.80 2.25 -2.59
N TRP A 83 -8.67 1.94 -1.30
CA TRP A 83 -8.14 0.64 -0.83
C TRP A 83 -8.99 -0.54 -1.32
N ASN A 84 -10.29 -0.33 -1.48
CA ASN A 84 -11.30 -1.30 -1.91
C ASN A 84 -11.69 -1.13 -3.39
N ASP A 85 -10.78 -0.65 -4.23
CA ASP A 85 -11.05 -0.58 -5.67
C ASP A 85 -11.44 -1.97 -6.22
N PRO A 86 -12.66 -2.13 -6.76
CA PRO A 86 -13.16 -3.44 -7.17
C PRO A 86 -12.39 -4.02 -8.35
N GLY A 87 -11.71 -3.18 -9.13
CA GLY A 87 -10.86 -3.61 -10.24
C GLY A 87 -9.52 -4.21 -9.82
N LEU A 88 -9.19 -4.19 -8.52
CA LEU A 88 -7.99 -4.81 -7.95
C LEU A 88 -8.27 -6.12 -7.21
N ALA A 89 -9.52 -6.36 -6.77
CA ALA A 89 -9.94 -7.60 -6.11
C ALA A 89 -9.04 -8.06 -4.94
N ILE A 90 -8.49 -7.11 -4.17
CA ILE A 90 -7.62 -7.41 -3.03
C ILE A 90 -8.45 -8.08 -1.92
N ASN A 91 -7.99 -9.24 -1.45
CA ASN A 91 -8.63 -9.99 -0.37
C ASN A 91 -8.29 -9.40 1.01
N TRP A 92 -8.90 -8.26 1.34
CA TRP A 92 -8.74 -7.63 2.64
C TRP A 92 -9.41 -8.44 3.75
N PRO A 93 -8.84 -8.50 4.97
CA PRO A 93 -9.43 -9.23 6.11
C PRO A 93 -10.59 -8.47 6.78
N THR A 94 -11.07 -7.37 6.19
CA THR A 94 -12.14 -6.54 6.71
C THR A 94 -12.92 -5.87 5.59
N GLU A 95 -14.19 -5.61 5.84
CA GLU A 95 -15.06 -4.77 4.99
C GLU A 95 -15.21 -3.35 5.56
N THR A 96 -14.87 -3.15 6.83
CA THR A 96 -15.10 -1.90 7.57
C THR A 96 -13.81 -1.44 8.28
N PRO A 97 -12.74 -1.07 7.55
CA PRO A 97 -11.52 -0.57 8.17
C PRO A 97 -11.72 0.81 8.79
N THR A 98 -10.94 1.11 9.82
CA THR A 98 -10.74 2.50 10.27
C THR A 98 -9.77 3.17 9.31
N LEU A 99 -10.19 4.27 8.69
CA LEU A 99 -9.41 5.02 7.71
C LEU A 99 -9.23 6.47 8.15
N SER A 100 -8.18 7.11 7.61
CA SER A 100 -8.08 8.56 7.68
C SER A 100 -9.14 9.21 6.79
N GLU A 101 -9.44 10.49 7.01
CA GLU A 101 -10.29 11.27 6.11
C GLU A 101 -9.70 11.35 4.70
N ALA A 102 -8.37 11.46 4.59
CA ALA A 102 -7.69 11.49 3.30
C ALA A 102 -7.88 10.18 2.53
N ASP A 103 -7.68 9.03 3.17
CA ASP A 103 -7.80 7.71 2.53
C ASP A 103 -9.26 7.37 2.19
N SER A 104 -10.21 7.82 3.03
CA SER A 104 -11.66 7.63 2.81
C SER A 104 -12.18 8.36 1.58
N ASN A 105 -11.48 9.42 1.14
CA ASN A 105 -11.86 10.25 0.01
C ASN A 105 -11.04 9.98 -1.25
N LEU A 106 -10.20 8.94 -1.26
CA LEU A 106 -9.43 8.59 -2.46
C LEU A 106 -10.34 8.09 -3.60
N PRO A 107 -10.08 8.49 -4.85
CA PRO A 107 -10.87 8.06 -6.00
C PRO A 107 -10.59 6.59 -6.36
N SER A 108 -11.36 6.01 -7.27
CA SER A 108 -10.98 4.74 -7.91
C SER A 108 -9.66 4.88 -8.67
N LEU A 109 -8.99 3.76 -8.96
CA LEU A 109 -7.80 3.72 -9.79
C LEU A 109 -8.09 4.30 -11.18
N ASP A 110 -9.26 4.00 -11.76
CA ASP A 110 -9.66 4.56 -13.05
C ASP A 110 -9.78 6.08 -13.03
N ALA A 111 -10.46 6.64 -12.02
CA ALA A 111 -10.60 8.08 -11.88
C ALA A 111 -9.24 8.75 -11.61
N LEU A 112 -8.37 8.11 -10.83
CA LEU A 112 -6.99 8.57 -10.63
C LEU A 112 -6.23 8.66 -11.96
N LEU A 113 -6.29 7.61 -12.78
CA LEU A 113 -5.59 7.54 -14.07
C LEU A 113 -6.16 8.54 -15.08
N ALA A 114 -7.48 8.75 -15.09
CA ALA A 114 -8.12 9.74 -15.95
C ALA A 114 -7.69 11.18 -15.63
N SER A 115 -7.36 11.49 -14.36
CA SER A 115 -6.88 12.81 -13.93
C SER A 115 -5.38 13.06 -14.19
N ALA A 116 -4.65 12.03 -14.64
CA ALA A 116 -3.21 12.10 -14.89
C ALA A 116 -2.86 12.36 -16.37
N GLY A 117 -3.85 12.36 -17.26
CA GLY A 117 -3.74 12.83 -18.66
C GLY A 117 -4.19 14.27 -18.80
#